data_AF-A0A960XU07-F1
#
_entry.id   AF-A0A960XU07-F1
#
_cell.length_a   1.000
_cell.length_b   1.000
_cell.length_c   1.000
_cell.angle_alpha   90.00
_cell.angle_beta   90.00
_cell.angle_gamma   90.00
#
_symmetry.space_group_name_H-M   'P 1'
#
loop_
_entity.id
_entity.type
_entity.pdbx_description
1 polymer ?
#
loop_
_entity_poly.entity_id
_entity_poly.type
_entity_poly.pdbx_seq_one_letter_code
_entity_poly.pdbx_strand_id
1 'polypeptide(L)' 'MSDSFVHLHLHTEFSLLDGMIRTKDLAKRAAELGMPAVAMTDHG' A
#
# COMPACT_ATOMS: atom_id res chain seq x y z
N MET A 1 8.79 7.43 22.10
CA MET A 1 7.65 7.09 21.23
C MET A 1 8.22 6.29 20.07
N SER A 2 7.67 5.13 19.74
CA SER A 2 8.07 4.42 18.53
C SER A 2 7.47 5.17 17.35
N ASP A 3 8.29 5.66 16.42
CA ASP A 3 7.78 6.33 15.23
C ASP A 3 6.94 5.34 14.41
N SER A 4 5.68 5.69 14.19
CA SER A 4 4.77 4.94 13.33
C SER A 4 4.99 5.36 11.89
N PHE A 5 5.09 4.39 10.98
CA PHE A 5 5.26 4.64 9.54
C PHE A 5 4.10 4.05 8.75
N VAL A 6 3.62 4.79 7.76
CA VAL A 6 2.57 4.39 6.81
C VAL A 6 2.89 4.90 5.41
N HIS A 7 2.52 4.14 4.38
CA HIS A 7 2.62 4.61 3.00
C HIS A 7 1.35 5.39 2.62
N LEU A 8 1.52 6.62 2.17
CA LEU A 8 0.43 7.49 1.73
C LEU A 8 0.38 7.65 0.20
N HIS A 9 1.36 7.12 -0.52
CA HIS A 9 1.44 7.14 -1.98
C HIS A 9 1.90 5.76 -2.45
N LEU A 10 1.03 5.03 -3.13
CA LEU A 10 1.29 3.68 -3.61
C LEU A 10 0.35 3.34 -4.78
N HIS A 11 0.90 2.70 -5.81
CA HIS A 11 0.17 2.20 -6.97
C HIS A 11 -0.06 0.69 -6.84
N THR A 12 -1.29 0.25 -7.09
CA THR A 12 -1.72 -1.16 -7.12
C THR A 12 -1.88 -1.64 -8.55
N GLU A 13 -2.28 -2.90 -8.74
CA GLU A 13 -2.60 -3.50 -10.05
C GLU A 13 -3.65 -2.72 -10.87
N PHE A 14 -4.38 -1.78 -10.27
CA PHE A 14 -5.29 -0.88 -10.99
C PHE A 14 -4.58 0.25 -11.75
N SER A 15 -3.32 0.56 -11.41
CA SER A 15 -2.46 1.42 -12.23
C SER A 15 -1.91 0.62 -13.43
N LEU A 16 -2.63 0.62 -14.55
CA LEU A 16 -2.37 -0.30 -15.68
C LEU A 16 -0.97 -0.19 -16.32
N LEU A 17 -0.30 0.95 -16.18
CA LEU A 17 1.00 1.21 -16.83
C LEU A 17 2.20 0.73 -16.00
N ASP A 18 2.11 0.77 -14.66
CA ASP A 18 3.24 0.58 -13.75
C ASP A 18 2.87 -0.08 -12.40
N GLY A 19 1.59 -0.35 -12.17
CA GLY A 19 1.05 -0.97 -10.98
C GLY A 19 1.21 -2.49 -10.98
N MET A 20 1.91 -3.03 -9.99
CA MET A 20 2.21 -4.48 -9.90
C MET A 20 1.69 -5.16 -8.63
N ILE A 21 1.12 -4.42 -7.68
CA ILE A 21 0.77 -4.93 -6.35
C ILE A 21 -0.73 -5.22 -6.27
N ARG A 22 -1.10 -6.46 -5.94
CA ARG A 22 -2.51 -6.80 -5.70
C ARG A 22 -3.00 -6.24 -4.36
N THR A 23 -4.24 -5.76 -4.32
CA THR A 23 -4.81 -5.10 -3.13
C THR A 23 -4.83 -6.00 -1.88
N LYS A 24 -5.12 -7.29 -2.04
CA LYS A 24 -5.11 -8.26 -0.92
C LYS A 24 -3.70 -8.50 -0.36
N ASP A 25 -2.72 -8.62 -1.25
CA ASP A 25 -1.32 -8.84 -0.87
C ASP A 25 -0.75 -7.59 -0.18
N LEU A 26 -1.15 -6.40 -0.65
CA LEU A 26 -0.83 -5.13 -0.01
C LEU A 26 -1.35 -5.06 1.43
N ALA A 27 -2.64 -5.31 1.64
CA ALA A 27 -3.26 -5.26 2.97
C ALA A 27 -2.61 -6.26 3.95
N LYS A 28 -2.35 -7.48 3.47
CA LYS A 28 -1.64 -8.51 4.24
C LYS A 28 -0.24 -8.03 4.64
N ARG A 29 0.52 -7.47 3.69
CA ARG A 29 1.89 -7.01 3.94
C ARG A 29 1.94 -5.83 4.91
N ALA A 30 1.01 -4.88 4.81
CA ALA A 30 0.91 -3.77 5.74
C ALA A 30 0.69 -4.26 7.18
N ALA A 31 -0.20 -5.24 7.37
CA ALA A 31 -0.45 -5.85 8.68
C ALA A 31 0.78 -6.59 9.23
N GLU A 32 1.49 -7.37 8.40
CA GLU A 32 2.74 -8.05 8.78
C GLU A 32 3.83 -7.08 9.26
N LEU A 33 3.88 -5.89 8.68
CA LEU A 33 4.84 -4.84 9.00
C LEU A 33 4.40 -3.95 10.17
N GLY A 34 3.24 -4.22 10.80
CA GLY A 34 2.71 -3.40 11.89
C GLY A 34 2.30 -1.99 11.44
N MET A 35 2.06 -1.78 10.14
CA MET A 35 1.56 -0.51 9.63
C MET A 35 0.05 -0.42 9.90
N PRO A 36 -0.44 0.56 10.67
CA PRO A 36 -1.85 0.65 11.03
C PRO A 36 -2.76 1.04 9.84
N ALA A 37 -2.18 1.60 8.77
CA ALA A 37 -2.89 2.01 7.57
C ALA A 37 -1.96 2.00 6.33
N VAL A 38 -2.56 1.97 5.15
CA VAL A 38 -1.91 2.18 3.85
C VAL A 38 -2.88 2.85 2.89
N ALA A 39 -2.39 3.79 2.09
CA ALA A 39 -3.18 4.44 1.04
C ALA A 39 -2.96 3.76 -0.32
N MET A 40 -4.01 3.76 -1.13
CA MET A 40 -3.99 3.36 -2.54
C MET A 40 -4.25 4.61 -3.37
N THR A 41 -3.28 4.99 -4.20
CA THR A 41 -3.26 6.22 -5.00
C THR A 41 -2.97 5.90 -6.46
N ASP A 42 -3.79 5.05 -7.05
CA ASP A 42 -3.63 4.60 -8.43
C ASP A 42 -3.68 5.74 -9.45
N HIS A 43 -3.03 5.53 -10.61
CA HIS A 43 -3.20 6.41 -11.76
C HIS A 43 -4.64 6.29 -12.28
N GLY A 44 -5.25 7.43 -12.62
CA GLY A 44 -6.67 7.54 -12.97
C GLY A 44 -7.13 6.65 -14.12
#